data_AF-A0A0F9J911-F1
#
_entry.id   AF-A0A0F9J911-F1
#
_cell.length_a   1.000
_cell.length_b   1.000
_cell.length_c   1.000
_cell.angle_alpha   90.00
_cell.angle_beta   90.00
_cell.angle_gamma   90.00
#
_symmetry.space_group_name_H-M   'P 1'
#
loop_
_entity.id
_entity.type
_entity.pdbx_description
1 polymer ?
#
loop_
_entity_poly.entity_id
_entity_poly.type
_entity_poly.pdbx_seq_one_letter_code
_entity_poly.pdbx_strand_id
1 'polypeptide(L)' 'MINILDNSPGKKVIDTIKNVIGKTEEVNFAVGYFFLSGWNLVKDELPEKVKEQFLKILIGREFQHMKNQKYIDKLKDD' A
#
# COMPACT_ATOMS: atom_id res chain seq x y z
N MET A 1 -1.24 -3.56 -23.36
CA MET A 1 -2.60 -3.98 -22.95
C MET A 1 -2.74 -3.65 -21.47
N ILE A 2 -3.76 -2.89 -21.06
CA ILE A 2 -3.93 -2.49 -19.66
C ILE A 2 -4.72 -3.58 -18.96
N ASN A 3 -4.10 -4.28 -18.01
CA ASN A 3 -4.80 -5.23 -17.14
C ASN A 3 -5.21 -4.50 -15.86
N ILE A 4 -6.48 -4.18 -15.74
CA ILE A 4 -7.06 -3.63 -14.50
C ILE A 4 -7.41 -4.80 -13.59
N LEU A 5 -6.83 -4.81 -12.40
CA LEU A 5 -7.17 -5.78 -11.35
C LEU A 5 -8.22 -5.16 -10.44
N ASP A 6 -9.35 -5.83 -10.30
CA ASP A 6 -10.45 -5.40 -9.44
C ASP A 6 -11.07 -6.60 -8.71
N ASN A 7 -12.19 -6.37 -8.04
CA ASN A 7 -12.97 -7.40 -7.36
C ASN A 7 -14.27 -7.72 -8.12
N SER A 8 -14.24 -7.66 -9.46
CA SER A 8 -15.37 -8.11 -10.28
C SER A 8 -15.67 -9.60 -10.05
N PRO A 9 -16.90 -10.09 -10.29
CA PRO A 9 -17.25 -11.49 -10.08
C PRO A 9 -16.25 -12.48 -10.68
N GLY A 10 -15.77 -13.42 -9.87
CA GLY A 10 -14.76 -14.41 -10.28
C GLY A 10 -13.32 -13.91 -10.29
N LYS A 11 -13.06 -12.66 -9.89
CA LYS A 11 -11.72 -12.07 -9.74
C LYS A 11 -11.59 -11.41 -8.39
N LYS A 12 -10.42 -11.52 -7.77
CA LYS A 12 -10.08 -10.71 -6.60
C LYS A 12 -8.68 -10.16 -6.75
N VAL A 13 -8.52 -8.89 -6.38
CA VAL A 13 -7.20 -8.23 -6.36
C VAL A 13 -6.25 -9.01 -5.46
N ILE A 14 -6.75 -9.49 -4.32
CA ILE A 14 -5.95 -10.21 -3.33
C ILE A 14 -5.30 -11.47 -3.90
N ASP A 15 -6.02 -12.25 -4.72
CA ASP A 15 -5.49 -13.50 -5.28
C ASP A 15 -4.30 -13.23 -6.21
N THR A 16 -4.37 -12.11 -6.94
CA THR A 16 -3.26 -11.68 -7.80
C THR A 16 -2.08 -11.18 -6.98
N ILE A 17 -2.31 -10.39 -5.93
CA ILE A 17 -1.24 -9.91 -5.03
C ILE A 17 -0.54 -11.10 -4.39
N LYS A 18 -1.28 -12.07 -3.83
CA LYS A 18 -0.71 -13.30 -3.24
C LYS A 18 0.17 -14.06 -4.23
N ASN A 19 -0.34 -14.27 -5.44
CA ASN A 19 0.39 -14.97 -6.48
C ASN A 19 1.69 -14.24 -6.89
N VAL A 20 1.68 -12.90 -6.93
CA VAL A 20 2.86 -12.10 -7.28
C VAL A 20 3.87 -12.05 -6.13
N ILE A 21 3.39 -11.85 -4.89
CA ILE A 21 4.25 -11.63 -3.73
C ILE A 21 5.09 -12.87 -3.39
N GLY A 22 4.53 -14.07 -3.55
CA GLY A 22 5.25 -15.32 -3.29
C GLY A 22 6.26 -15.70 -4.37
N LYS A 23 6.30 -14.98 -5.50
CA LYS A 23 7.16 -15.28 -6.65
C LYS A 23 8.19 -14.20 -6.94
N THR A 24 8.25 -13.15 -6.14
CA THR A 24 9.19 -12.04 -6.32
C THR A 24 10.29 -12.06 -5.27
N GLU A 25 11.42 -11.42 -5.56
CA GLU A 25 12.54 -11.25 -4.63
C GLU A 25 12.44 -9.96 -3.81
N GLU A 26 11.67 -8.98 -4.29
CA GLU A 26 11.44 -7.68 -3.66
C GLU A 26 10.04 -7.15 -4.03
N VAL A 27 9.43 -6.41 -3.12
CA VAL A 27 8.12 -5.78 -3.29
C VAL A 27 8.19 -4.30 -2.90
N ASN A 28 7.83 -3.45 -3.86
CA ASN A 28 7.74 -2.01 -3.68
C ASN A 28 6.29 -1.56 -3.84
N PHE A 29 5.68 -1.02 -2.79
CA PHE A 29 4.35 -0.44 -2.83
C PHE A 29 4.44 1.08 -2.80
N ALA A 30 3.72 1.74 -3.71
CA ALA A 30 3.42 3.17 -3.64
C ALA A 30 1.91 3.32 -3.46
N VAL A 31 1.48 3.72 -2.27
CA VAL A 31 0.06 3.71 -1.88
C VAL A 31 -0.33 5.01 -1.19
N GLY A 32 -1.58 5.44 -1.37
CA GLY A 32 -2.13 6.56 -0.61
C GLY A 32 -2.35 6.22 0.87
N TYR A 33 -2.84 5.01 1.14
CA TYR A 33 -3.11 4.50 2.48
C TYR A 33 -2.65 3.06 2.61
N PHE A 34 -2.21 2.68 3.80
CA PHE A 34 -1.80 1.31 4.12
C PHE A 34 -2.47 0.86 5.41
N PHE A 35 -3.13 -0.30 5.36
CA PHE A 35 -3.81 -0.90 6.52
C PHE A 35 -3.15 -2.22 6.88
N LEU A 36 -2.89 -2.42 8.18
CA LEU A 36 -2.36 -3.69 8.69
C LEU A 36 -3.30 -4.88 8.42
N SER A 37 -4.61 -4.63 8.36
CA SER A 37 -5.58 -5.65 7.96
C SER A 37 -5.34 -6.17 6.55
N GLY A 38 -4.92 -5.32 5.61
CA GLY A 38 -4.54 -5.72 4.25
C GLY A 38 -3.25 -6.55 4.24
N TRP A 39 -2.25 -6.16 5.04
CA TRP A 39 -1.00 -6.91 5.17
C TRP A 39 -1.22 -8.34 5.71
N ASN A 40 -2.10 -8.48 6.71
CA ASN A 40 -2.44 -9.78 7.29
C ASN A 40 -3.04 -10.75 6.27
N LEU A 41 -3.57 -10.27 5.14
CA LEU A 41 -4.09 -11.14 4.09
C LEU A 41 -3.00 -11.76 3.21
N VAL A 42 -1.79 -11.18 3.17
CA VAL A 42 -0.73 -11.56 2.20
C VAL A 42 0.57 -12.04 2.84
N LYS A 43 0.80 -11.72 4.12
CA LYS A 43 2.08 -11.98 4.80
C LYS A 43 2.49 -13.46 4.85
N ASP A 44 1.52 -14.38 4.80
CA ASP A 44 1.78 -15.82 4.87
C ASP A 44 2.16 -16.41 3.50
N GLU A 45 2.05 -15.63 2.43
CA GLU A 45 2.38 -16.02 1.05
C GLU A 45 3.79 -15.55 0.65
N LEU A 46 4.55 -14.98 1.60
CA LEU A 46 5.92 -14.55 1.35
C LEU A 46 6.83 -15.76 1.04
N PRO A 47 7.87 -15.58 0.20
CA PRO A 47 8.87 -16.63 -0.01
C PRO A 47 9.50 -17.06 1.31
N GLU A 48 9.79 -18.37 1.48
CA GLU A 48 10.44 -18.90 2.70
C GLU A 48 11.77 -18.20 3.05
N LYS A 49 12.46 -17.68 2.03
CA LYS A 49 13.69 -16.91 2.16
C LYS A 49 13.46 -15.52 1.60
N VAL A 50 13.17 -14.57 2.48
CA VAL A 50 13.12 -13.14 2.14
C VAL A 50 14.49 -12.49 2.40
N LYS A 51 14.94 -11.65 1.47
CA LYS A 51 16.11 -10.78 1.69
C LYS A 51 15.81 -9.74 2.78
N GLU A 52 16.83 -9.19 3.40
CA GLU A 52 16.66 -7.96 4.19
C GLU A 52 15.99 -6.89 3.30
N GLN A 53 15.01 -6.16 3.86
CA GLN A 53 14.24 -5.13 3.15
C GLN A 53 13.41 -5.64 1.96
N PHE A 54 12.93 -6.88 1.99
CA PHE A 54 12.01 -7.43 0.98
C PHE A 54 10.80 -6.53 0.68
N LEU A 55 10.25 -5.88 1.69
CA LEU A 55 9.08 -5.00 1.58
C LEU A 55 9.48 -3.55 1.80
N LYS A 56 9.23 -2.71 0.80
CA LYS A 56 9.36 -1.25 0.89
C LYS A 56 8.02 -0.62 0.55
N ILE A 57 7.59 0.33 1.38
CA ILE A 57 6.30 1.00 1.20
C ILE A 57 6.53 2.51 1.24
N LEU A 58 6.22 3.17 0.12
CA LEU A 58 6.02 4.60 0.06
C LEU A 58 4.54 4.89 0.35
N ILE A 59 4.26 5.50 1.49
CA ILE A 59 2.90 5.86 1.91
C ILE A 59 2.71 7.35 1.71
N GLY A 60 1.64 7.72 1.02
CA GLY A 60 1.20 9.10 0.90
C GLY A 60 1.03 9.72 2.29
N ARG A 61 1.54 10.94 2.47
CA ARG A 61 1.28 11.68 3.70
C ARG A 61 -0.21 11.98 3.73
N GLU A 62 -0.89 11.51 4.77
CA GLU A 62 -2.28 11.90 4.99
C GLU A 62 -2.31 13.42 5.16
N PHE A 63 -2.90 14.13 4.20
CA PHE A 63 -3.38 15.48 4.45
C PHE A 63 -4.61 15.32 5.34
N GLN A 64 -4.36 15.18 6.64
CA GLN A 64 -5.38 15.57 7.59
C GLN A 64 -5.55 17.06 7.36
N HIS A 65 -6.60 17.45 6.61
CA HIS A 65 -7.06 18.82 6.63
C HIS A 65 -7.16 19.18 8.11
N MET A 66 -6.25 20.06 8.49
CA MET A 66 -5.98 20.38 9.86
C MET A 66 -7.30 20.82 10.47
N LYS A 67 -7.81 20.05 11.43
CA LYS A 67 -8.65 20.60 12.50
C LYS A 67 -7.86 21.57 13.40
N ASN A 68 -6.69 22.02 12.96
CA ASN A 68 -5.87 23.03 13.60
C ASN A 68 -5.89 24.29 12.75
N GLN A 69 -6.91 25.12 12.97
CA GLN A 69 -7.03 26.50 12.47
C GLN A 69 -5.68 27.25 12.50
N LYS A 70 -4.88 26.99 13.54
CA LYS A 70 -3.52 27.50 13.79
C LYS A 70 -2.53 27.41 12.61
N TYR A 71 -2.65 26.44 11.73
CA TYR A 71 -1.76 26.32 10.57
C TYR A 71 -2.31 26.98 9.31
N ILE A 72 -3.64 27.13 9.19
CA ILE A 72 -4.25 27.94 8.12
C ILE A 72 -3.92 29.41 8.34
N ASP A 73 -3.92 29.87 9.59
CA ASP A 73 -3.59 31.26 9.93
C ASP A 73 -2.11 31.57 9.63
N LYS A 74 -1.21 30.60 9.85
CA LYS A 74 0.23 30.73 9.54
C LYS A 74 0.56 30.86 8.05
N LEU A 75 -0.35 30.47 7.17
CA LEU A 75 -0.18 30.54 5.71
C LEU A 75 -0.81 31.79 5.09
N LYS A 76 -1.48 32.62 5.91
CA LYS A 76 -2.07 33.90 5.47
C LYS A 76 -1.18 35.10 5.76
N ASP A 77 -0.12 34.90 6.53
CA ASP A 77 0.84 35.93 6.96
C ASP A 77 2.15 35.92 6.15
N ASP A 78 2.27 35.03 5.15
CA ASP A 78 3.33 35.01 4.12
C ASP A 78 2.78 35.46 2.76
#